data_AF-G4P1L8-F1
#
_entry.id   AF-G4P1L8-F1
#
_cell.length_a   1.000
_cell.length_b   1.000
_cell.length_c   1.000
_cell.angle_alpha   90.00
_cell.angle_beta   90.00
_cell.angle_gamma   90.00
#
_symmetry.space_group_name_H-M   'P 1'
#
loop_
_entity.id
_entity.type
_entity.pdbx_description
1 polymer ?
#
loop_
_entity_poly.entity_id
_entity_poly.type
_entity_poly.pdbx_seq_one_letter_code
_entity_poly.pdbx_strand_id
1 'polypeptide(L)'
;MLHRLLVKRELDEWYKNKSAEKIQVPQEFNQIKHLKKIEVRDLNNPSGDITIQLLDLSGENGFHLEQQINMKVSKLVPVYVLDYSYSLRHDLIDGAYDIVGTAESLELIQGTNYINKIMKEKGFIELSYLYDYYDTVYEWNQLPDLQPFNRRLTLGDALFTDVLELL
;
A
#
# COMPACT_ATOMS: atom_id res chain seq x y z
N MET A 1 31.66 22.61 -8.60
CA MET A 1 30.90 22.65 -7.33
C MET A 1 29.50 23.24 -7.55
N LEU A 2 29.37 24.41 -8.17
CA LEU A 2 28.08 25.06 -8.49
C LEU A 2 27.09 24.16 -9.27
N HIS A 3 27.55 23.51 -10.34
CA HIS A 3 26.71 22.62 -11.15
C HIS A 3 26.10 21.46 -10.32
N ARG A 4 26.88 20.84 -9.42
CA ARG A 4 26.38 19.78 -8.53
C ARG A 4 25.33 20.31 -7.54
N LEU A 5 25.51 21.53 -7.05
CA LEU A 5 24.57 22.17 -6.14
C LEU A 5 23.25 22.56 -6.85
N LEU A 6 23.33 22.98 -8.12
CA LEU A 6 22.15 23.23 -8.95
C LEU A 6 21.37 21.95 -9.21
N VAL A 7 22.04 20.88 -9.66
CA VAL A 7 21.40 19.56 -9.88
C VAL A 7 20.73 19.06 -8.61
N LYS A 8 21.38 19.19 -7.45
CA LYS A 8 20.76 18.82 -6.16
C LYS A 8 19.47 19.61 -5.90
N ARG A 9 19.49 20.93 -6.08
CA ARG A 9 18.29 21.77 -5.88
C ARG A 9 17.16 21.43 -6.84
N GLU A 10 17.47 21.15 -8.10
CA GLU A 10 16.47 20.70 -9.08
C GLU A 10 15.83 19.38 -8.67
N LEU A 11 16.61 18.44 -8.14
CA LEU A 11 16.11 17.16 -7.61
C LEU A 11 15.26 17.35 -6.35
N ASP A 12 15.68 18.22 -5.42
CA ASP A 12 14.93 18.52 -4.20
C ASP A 12 13.55 19.15 -4.54
N GLU A 13 13.51 20.10 -5.47
CA GLU A 13 12.27 20.72 -5.93
C GLU A 13 11.40 19.75 -6.73
N TRP A 14 12.00 18.92 -7.60
CA TRP A 14 11.27 17.85 -8.28
C TRP A 14 10.61 16.89 -7.29
N TYR A 15 11.33 16.48 -6.24
CA TYR A 15 10.82 15.57 -5.20
C TYR A 15 9.64 16.17 -4.43
N LYS A 16 9.75 17.43 -4.02
CA LYS A 16 8.66 18.16 -3.34
C LYS A 16 7.43 18.29 -4.23
N ASN A 17 7.63 18.68 -5.49
CA ASN A 17 6.54 18.81 -6.46
C ASN A 17 5.83 17.47 -6.66
N LYS A 18 6.58 16.38 -6.84
CA LYS A 18 6.01 15.04 -6.96
C LYS A 18 5.24 14.60 -5.73
N SER A 19 5.76 14.88 -4.54
CA SER A 19 5.11 14.52 -3.28
C SER A 19 3.81 15.30 -3.04
N ALA A 20 3.69 16.50 -3.62
CA ALA A 20 2.47 17.31 -3.59
C ALA A 20 1.41 16.91 -4.65
N GLU A 21 1.75 16.05 -5.62
CA GLU A 21 0.79 15.55 -6.60
C GLU A 21 -0.30 14.71 -5.92
N LYS A 22 -1.52 14.75 -6.46
CA LYS A 22 -2.64 13.91 -5.99
C LYS A 22 -2.63 12.58 -6.72
N ILE A 23 -2.94 11.50 -6.02
CA ILE A 23 -3.15 10.21 -6.65
C ILE A 23 -4.42 10.26 -7.48
N GLN A 24 -4.30 9.79 -8.72
CA GLN A 24 -5.45 9.55 -9.58
C GLN A 24 -5.86 8.10 -9.45
N VAL A 25 -7.00 7.87 -8.80
CA VAL A 25 -7.60 6.53 -8.74
C VAL A 25 -8.12 6.15 -10.13
N PRO A 26 -7.75 4.97 -10.66
CA PRO A 26 -8.37 4.43 -11.86
C PRO A 26 -9.89 4.44 -11.77
N GLN A 27 -10.57 5.05 -12.74
CA GLN A 27 -12.04 5.08 -12.78
C GLN A 27 -12.63 3.66 -12.88
N GLU A 28 -11.85 2.74 -13.47
CA GLU A 28 -12.15 1.32 -13.58
C GLU A 28 -12.38 0.67 -12.21
N PHE A 29 -11.77 1.17 -11.12
CA PHE A 29 -11.99 0.63 -9.78
C PHE A 29 -13.44 0.74 -9.32
N ASN A 30 -14.25 1.65 -9.89
CA ASN A 30 -15.69 1.72 -9.60
C ASN A 30 -16.46 0.49 -10.09
N GLN A 31 -15.84 -0.39 -10.88
CA GLN A 31 -16.42 -1.64 -11.38
C GLN A 31 -16.05 -2.85 -10.50
N ILE A 32 -15.28 -2.65 -9.42
CA ILE A 32 -15.00 -3.71 -8.45
C ILE A 32 -16.34 -4.24 -7.91
N LYS A 33 -16.51 -5.56 -7.97
CA LYS A 33 -17.73 -6.22 -7.50
C LYS A 33 -17.88 -6.01 -5.99
N HIS A 34 -19.11 -5.73 -5.55
CA HIS A 34 -19.41 -5.46 -4.13
C HIS A 34 -18.64 -4.28 -3.56
N LEU A 35 -18.27 -3.29 -4.38
CA LEU A 35 -17.67 -2.05 -3.89
C LEU A 35 -18.68 -1.26 -3.03
N LYS A 36 -18.27 -0.88 -1.82
CA LYS A 36 -19.01 0.03 -0.93
C LYS A 36 -18.56 1.47 -1.13
N LYS A 37 -17.26 1.73 -1.04
CA LYS A 37 -16.66 3.06 -1.26
C LYS A 37 -15.16 2.96 -1.55
N ILE A 38 -14.62 4.01 -2.17
CA ILE A 38 -13.19 4.24 -2.32
C ILE A 38 -12.85 5.55 -1.64
N GLU A 39 -11.84 5.54 -0.78
CA GLU A 39 -11.30 6.72 -0.10
C GLU A 39 -9.83 6.89 -0.50
N VAL A 40 -9.42 8.14 -0.66
CA VAL A 40 -8.04 8.49 -1.01
C VAL A 40 -7.48 9.39 0.06
N ARG A 41 -6.30 9.03 0.57
CA ARG A 41 -5.52 9.83 1.50
C ARG A 41 -4.24 10.30 0.81
N ASP A 42 -4.35 11.48 0.21
CA ASP A 42 -3.22 12.16 -0.41
C ASP A 42 -2.56 13.11 0.59
N LEU A 43 -1.49 12.64 1.24
CA LEU A 43 -0.60 13.49 2.02
C LEU A 43 0.49 14.09 1.11
N ASN A 44 1.11 15.20 1.54
CA ASN A 44 2.37 15.66 0.96
C ASN A 44 3.46 14.66 1.35
N ASN A 45 3.61 13.61 0.56
CA ASN A 45 4.47 12.46 0.80
C ASN A 45 4.77 11.80 -0.57
N PRO A 46 5.84 11.00 -0.74
CA PRO A 46 6.19 10.39 -2.02
C PRO A 46 5.24 9.25 -2.39
N SER A 47 4.29 8.92 -1.53
CA SER A 47 3.18 8.02 -1.80
C SER A 47 1.86 8.60 -1.27
N GLY A 48 0.78 7.94 -1.61
CA GLY A 48 -0.50 8.12 -0.93
C GLY A 48 -1.26 6.81 -0.87
N ASP A 49 -2.32 6.83 -0.08
CA ASP A 49 -3.07 5.63 0.26
C ASP A 49 -4.44 5.67 -0.42
N ILE A 50 -4.85 4.54 -0.99
CA ILE A 50 -6.19 4.30 -1.51
C ILE A 50 -6.80 3.17 -0.68
N THR A 51 -7.94 3.46 -0.07
CA THR A 51 -8.71 2.50 0.71
C THR A 51 -9.95 2.11 -0.07
N ILE A 52 -10.11 0.83 -0.36
CA ILE A 52 -11.22 0.28 -1.12
C ILE A 52 -12.03 -0.62 -0.19
N GLN A 53 -13.19 -0.13 0.24
CA GLN A 53 -14.09 -0.89 1.09
C GLN A 53 -15.07 -1.70 0.26
N LEU A 54 -15.23 -2.97 0.60
CA LEU A 54 -16.25 -3.84 0.04
C LEU A 54 -17.52 -3.82 0.90
N LEU A 55 -18.62 -4.34 0.36
CA LEU A 55 -19.87 -4.50 1.11
C LEU A 55 -19.68 -5.50 2.25
N ASP A 56 -20.27 -5.18 3.39
CA ASP A 56 -20.16 -6.01 4.59
C ASP A 56 -20.92 -7.34 4.39
N LEU A 57 -20.33 -8.46 4.80
CA LEU A 57 -20.98 -9.76 4.78
C LEU A 57 -21.65 -10.00 6.14
N SER A 58 -22.93 -10.36 6.12
CA SER A 58 -23.67 -10.71 7.33
C SER A 58 -24.09 -12.18 7.28
N GLY A 59 -23.86 -12.88 8.37
CA GLY A 59 -24.18 -14.30 8.54
C GLY A 59 -25.21 -14.55 9.65
N GLU A 60 -25.37 -15.81 10.03
CA GLU A 60 -26.24 -16.17 11.15
C GLU A 60 -25.68 -15.69 12.50
N ASN A 61 -26.54 -15.58 13.51
CA ASN A 61 -26.17 -15.27 14.90
C ASN A 61 -25.37 -13.97 15.10
N GLY A 62 -25.65 -12.95 14.29
CA GLY A 62 -25.01 -11.64 14.40
C GLY A 62 -23.58 -11.61 13.88
N PHE A 63 -23.18 -12.59 13.06
CA PHE A 63 -21.91 -12.54 12.34
C PHE A 63 -21.89 -11.37 11.35
N HIS A 64 -20.88 -10.51 11.47
CA HIS A 64 -20.60 -9.42 10.55
C HIS A 64 -19.11 -9.40 10.21
N LEU A 65 -18.82 -9.32 8.91
CA LEU A 65 -17.47 -9.19 8.38
C LEU A 65 -17.37 -7.94 7.51
N GLU A 66 -16.57 -6.98 7.95
CA GLU A 66 -16.18 -5.82 7.18
C GLU A 66 -14.85 -6.11 6.47
N GLN A 67 -14.72 -5.66 5.22
CA GLN A 67 -13.60 -6.03 4.37
C GLN A 67 -13.07 -4.83 3.60
N GLN A 68 -11.74 -4.72 3.58
CA GLN A 68 -11.08 -3.57 3.00
C GLN A 68 -9.75 -3.98 2.33
N ILE A 69 -9.56 -3.47 1.11
CA ILE A 69 -8.28 -3.54 0.39
C ILE A 69 -7.59 -2.19 0.60
N ASN A 70 -6.38 -2.23 1.14
CA ASN A 70 -5.53 -1.09 1.35
C ASN A 70 -4.47 -1.08 0.26
N MET A 71 -4.28 0.07 -0.38
CA MET A 71 -3.32 0.21 -1.46
C MET A 71 -2.46 1.43 -1.22
N LYS A 72 -1.15 1.27 -1.35
CA LYS A 72 -0.20 2.38 -1.27
C LYS A 72 0.45 2.56 -2.62
N VAL A 73 0.36 3.77 -3.19
CA VAL A 73 0.83 4.06 -4.54
C VAL A 73 1.96 5.08 -4.49
N SER A 74 3.09 4.79 -5.12
CA SER A 74 4.18 5.76 -5.23
C SER A 74 3.84 6.84 -6.26
N LYS A 75 4.16 8.09 -5.93
CA LYS A 75 4.06 9.26 -6.82
C LYS A 75 5.36 9.48 -7.61
N LEU A 76 6.45 8.83 -7.20
CA LEU A 76 7.77 9.00 -7.80
C LEU A 76 7.96 8.09 -9.02
N VAL A 77 7.47 6.85 -8.93
CA VAL A 77 7.58 5.81 -9.97
C VAL A 77 6.30 4.96 -9.97
N PRO A 78 5.95 4.29 -11.08
CA PRO A 78 4.69 3.56 -11.20
C PRO A 78 4.76 2.21 -10.46
N VAL A 79 4.75 2.25 -9.13
CA VAL A 79 4.72 1.05 -8.27
C VAL A 79 3.67 1.20 -7.18
N TYR A 80 3.20 0.07 -6.67
CA TYR A 80 2.24 0.04 -5.57
C TYR A 80 2.36 -1.22 -4.71
N VAL A 81 1.77 -1.17 -3.52
CA VAL A 81 1.65 -2.27 -2.57
C VAL A 81 0.19 -2.44 -2.21
N LEU A 82 -0.23 -3.68 -2.01
CA LEU A 82 -1.54 -4.05 -1.48
C LEU A 82 -1.40 -4.70 -0.11
N ASP A 83 -2.35 -4.39 0.74
CA ASP A 83 -2.56 -4.98 2.06
C ASP A 83 -4.07 -5.13 2.30
N TYR A 84 -4.47 -5.94 3.27
CA TYR A 84 -5.88 -6.25 3.51
C TYR A 84 -6.20 -6.15 5.00
N SER A 85 -7.37 -5.59 5.28
CA SER A 85 -7.87 -5.46 6.64
C SER A 85 -9.32 -5.92 6.72
N TYR A 86 -9.63 -6.55 7.85
CA TYR A 86 -10.92 -7.14 8.15
C TYR A 86 -11.32 -6.74 9.56
N SER A 87 -12.61 -6.53 9.76
CA SER A 87 -13.18 -6.45 11.10
C SER A 87 -14.28 -7.51 11.22
N LEU A 88 -14.10 -8.44 12.15
CA LEU A 88 -15.04 -9.52 12.43
C LEU A 88 -15.77 -9.21 13.74
N ARG A 89 -17.09 -9.21 13.69
CA ARG A 89 -17.97 -9.04 14.85
C ARG A 89 -18.97 -10.18 14.91
N HIS A 90 -19.27 -10.65 16.12
CA HIS A 90 -20.25 -11.72 16.33
C HIS A 90 -20.92 -11.54 17.70
N ASP A 91 -22.22 -11.82 17.83
CA ASP A 91 -22.96 -11.58 19.09
C ASP A 91 -22.44 -12.42 20.28
N LEU A 92 -21.85 -13.58 19.99
CA LEU A 92 -21.21 -14.45 21.00
C LEU A 92 -19.79 -14.03 21.41
N ILE A 93 -19.21 -13.04 20.73
CA ILE A 93 -17.86 -12.57 20.96
C ILE A 93 -17.96 -11.16 21.54
N ASP A 94 -17.31 -10.92 22.67
CA ASP A 94 -17.25 -9.57 23.23
C ASP A 94 -16.23 -8.73 22.46
N GLY A 95 -16.73 -7.77 21.66
CA GLY A 95 -15.91 -6.85 20.86
C GLY A 95 -15.82 -7.20 19.36
N ALA A 96 -15.01 -6.41 18.65
CA ALA A 96 -14.66 -6.64 17.25
C ALA A 96 -13.21 -7.14 17.17
N TYR A 97 -12.96 -8.12 16.31
CA TYR A 97 -11.63 -8.59 15.98
C TYR A 97 -11.17 -7.95 14.68
N ASP A 98 -10.21 -7.04 14.80
CA ASP A 98 -9.55 -6.44 13.65
C ASP A 98 -8.34 -7.28 13.25
N ILE A 99 -8.33 -7.73 12.00
CA ILE A 99 -7.29 -8.59 11.43
C ILE A 99 -6.69 -7.86 10.24
N VAL A 100 -5.36 -7.84 10.16
CA VAL A 100 -4.61 -7.36 8.99
C VAL A 100 -3.78 -8.53 8.50
N GLY A 101 -3.84 -8.83 7.20
CA GLY A 101 -3.19 -10.02 6.65
C GLY A 101 -3.71 -10.35 5.26
N THR A 102 -3.37 -11.53 4.74
CA THR A 102 -3.65 -11.93 3.34
C THR A 102 -5.13 -11.91 2.95
N ALA A 103 -5.41 -11.93 1.65
CA ALA A 103 -6.79 -12.05 1.11
C ALA A 103 -7.42 -13.42 1.46
N GLU A 104 -8.43 -13.45 2.34
CA GLU A 104 -9.06 -14.70 2.84
C GLU A 104 -10.48 -14.93 2.32
N SER A 105 -11.12 -13.92 1.71
CA SER A 105 -12.46 -14.05 1.10
C SER A 105 -12.42 -14.02 -0.42
N LEU A 106 -13.41 -14.64 -1.05
CA LEU A 106 -13.57 -14.64 -2.50
C LEU A 106 -13.70 -13.22 -3.07
N GLU A 107 -14.43 -12.35 -2.38
CA GLU A 107 -14.66 -10.96 -2.75
C GLU A 107 -13.36 -10.16 -2.78
N LEU A 108 -12.48 -10.35 -1.79
CA LEU A 108 -11.17 -9.72 -1.77
C LEU A 108 -10.26 -10.28 -2.85
N ILE A 109 -10.21 -11.60 -3.02
CA ILE A 109 -9.40 -12.23 -4.08
C ILE A 109 -9.83 -11.70 -5.46
N GLN A 110 -11.15 -11.58 -5.70
CA GLN A 110 -11.68 -11.03 -6.95
C GLN A 110 -11.36 -9.54 -7.10
N GLY A 111 -11.53 -8.74 -6.04
CA GLY A 111 -11.19 -7.33 -6.01
C GLY A 111 -9.71 -7.09 -6.31
N THR A 112 -8.82 -7.81 -5.64
CA THR A 112 -7.36 -7.77 -5.84
C THR A 112 -6.97 -8.13 -7.26
N ASN A 113 -7.50 -9.24 -7.80
CA ASN A 113 -7.20 -9.64 -9.18
C ASN A 113 -7.63 -8.58 -10.19
N TYR A 114 -8.76 -7.92 -9.94
CA TYR A 114 -9.24 -6.83 -10.78
C TYR A 114 -8.32 -5.60 -10.66
N ILE A 115 -7.96 -5.17 -9.45
CA ILE A 115 -7.01 -4.08 -9.21
C ILE A 115 -5.69 -4.36 -9.93
N ASN A 116 -5.12 -5.55 -9.72
CA ASN A 116 -3.84 -5.93 -10.30
C ASN A 116 -3.86 -5.89 -11.83
N LYS A 117 -4.96 -6.34 -12.44
CA LYS A 117 -5.17 -6.25 -13.89
C LYS A 117 -5.13 -4.79 -14.35
N ILE A 118 -5.94 -3.92 -13.75
CA ILE A 118 -6.03 -2.50 -14.14
C ILE A 118 -4.70 -1.77 -13.94
N MET A 119 -4.04 -2.00 -12.80
CA MET A 119 -2.75 -1.37 -12.50
C MET A 119 -1.66 -1.80 -13.48
N LYS A 120 -1.61 -3.09 -13.82
CA LYS A 120 -0.69 -3.63 -14.83
C LYS A 120 -0.95 -3.04 -16.21
N GLU A 121 -2.21 -2.90 -16.62
CA GLU A 121 -2.60 -2.25 -17.88
C GLU A 121 -2.16 -0.78 -17.93
N LYS A 122 -2.12 -0.09 -16.78
CA LYS A 122 -1.61 1.27 -16.64
C LYS A 122 -0.08 1.36 -16.43
N GLY A 123 0.64 0.23 -16.52
CA GLY A 123 2.10 0.19 -16.44
C GLY A 123 2.68 0.21 -15.03
N PHE A 124 1.86 -0.05 -14.01
CA PHE A 124 2.33 -0.15 -12.63
C PHE A 124 2.84 -1.55 -12.30
N ILE A 125 3.81 -1.61 -11.40
CA ILE A 125 4.38 -2.85 -10.86
C ILE A 125 3.94 -3.01 -9.41
N GLU A 126 3.35 -4.16 -9.10
CA GLU A 126 3.01 -4.54 -7.72
C GLU A 126 4.29 -4.97 -6.98
N LEU A 127 4.48 -4.49 -5.76
CA LEU A 127 5.62 -4.82 -4.90
C LEU A 127 5.22 -5.53 -3.59
N SER A 128 3.94 -5.87 -3.40
CA SER A 128 3.41 -6.47 -2.16
C SER A 128 4.20 -7.71 -1.72
N TYR A 129 4.53 -8.58 -2.68
CA TYR A 129 5.29 -9.82 -2.44
C TYR A 129 6.71 -9.60 -1.89
N LEU A 130 7.30 -8.41 -2.08
CA LEU A 130 8.62 -8.12 -1.54
C LEU A 130 8.56 -7.87 -0.03
N TYR A 131 7.46 -7.34 0.48
CA TYR A 131 7.30 -7.11 1.92
C TYR A 131 7.25 -8.43 2.68
N ASP A 132 6.47 -9.42 2.21
CA ASP A 132 6.43 -10.77 2.79
C ASP A 132 7.78 -11.50 2.72
N TYR A 133 8.56 -11.30 1.64
CA TYR A 133 9.86 -11.94 1.46
C TYR A 133 10.91 -11.43 2.47
N TYR A 134 10.92 -10.13 2.76
CA TYR A 134 11.85 -9.52 3.71
C TYR A 134 11.36 -9.53 5.16
N ASP A 135 10.10 -9.92 5.41
CA ASP A 135 9.54 -10.18 6.75
C ASP A 135 9.98 -11.52 7.34
N THR A 136 10.74 -12.33 6.59
CA THR A 136 11.61 -13.34 7.20
C THR A 136 12.70 -12.63 8.00
N VAL A 137 12.42 -12.39 9.28
CA VAL A 137 13.38 -11.88 10.25
C VAL A 137 14.49 -12.92 10.45
N TYR A 138 15.47 -12.93 9.55
CA TYR A 138 16.80 -13.38 9.92
C TYR A 138 17.38 -12.34 10.87
N GLU A 139 17.84 -12.78 12.05
CA GLU A 139 18.69 -11.91 12.85
C GLU A 139 20.01 -11.70 12.09
N TRP A 140 20.43 -10.44 11.91
CA TRP A 140 21.61 -10.10 11.10
C TRP A 140 22.90 -10.79 11.58
N ASN A 141 22.96 -11.20 12.84
CA ASN A 141 24.05 -11.99 13.43
C ASN A 141 24.13 -13.44 12.90
N GLN A 142 23.10 -13.93 12.19
CA GLN A 142 23.00 -15.31 11.69
C GLN A 142 23.40 -15.47 10.23
N LEU A 143 23.71 -14.37 9.51
CA LEU A 143 24.15 -14.41 8.11
C LEU A 143 25.64 -14.04 8.01
N PRO A 144 26.56 -15.02 7.88
CA PRO A 144 27.96 -14.72 7.63
C PRO A 144 28.13 -14.03 6.27
N ASP A 145 29.06 -13.07 6.20
CA ASP A 145 29.49 -12.34 5.00
C ASP A 145 28.53 -11.30 4.38
N LEU A 146 27.36 -11.07 4.97
CA LEU A 146 26.47 -9.97 4.58
C LEU A 146 26.66 -8.79 5.55
N GLN A 147 27.20 -7.67 5.06
CA GLN A 147 27.20 -6.45 5.86
C GLN A 147 25.75 -6.03 6.16
N PRO A 148 25.43 -5.66 7.42
CA PRO A 148 24.09 -5.22 7.78
C PRO A 148 23.75 -3.96 6.96
N PHE A 149 22.90 -4.13 5.96
CA PHE A 149 22.34 -3.02 5.22
C PHE A 149 21.19 -2.47 6.07
N ASN A 150 21.30 -1.21 6.45
CA ASN A 150 20.37 -0.55 7.35
C ASN A 150 18.95 -0.68 6.77
N ARG A 151 18.05 -1.42 7.44
CA ARG A 151 16.65 -1.70 7.02
C ARG A 151 15.82 -0.45 6.69
N ARG A 152 16.31 0.76 7.00
CA ARG A 152 15.61 2.04 6.81
C ARG A 152 15.81 2.71 5.45
N LEU A 153 16.66 2.17 4.57
CA LEU A 153 16.97 2.77 3.27
C LEU A 153 16.84 1.74 2.15
N THR A 154 15.75 0.97 2.14
CA THR A 154 15.43 0.21 0.93
C THR A 154 14.92 1.18 -0.15
N LEU A 155 15.16 0.86 -1.42
CA LEU A 155 14.55 1.61 -2.53
C LEU A 155 13.02 1.66 -2.36
N GLY A 156 12.42 0.61 -1.79
CA GLY A 156 11.01 0.55 -1.43
C GLY A 156 10.61 1.65 -0.44
N ASP A 157 11.32 1.81 0.68
CA ASP A 157 11.02 2.86 1.65
C ASP A 157 11.15 4.26 1.06
N ALA A 158 12.14 4.50 0.20
CA ALA A 158 12.30 5.79 -0.47
C ALA A 158 11.16 6.12 -1.45
N LEU A 159 10.48 5.12 -1.98
CA LEU A 159 9.33 5.28 -2.88
C LEU A 159 8.01 5.50 -2.15
N PHE A 160 7.96 5.14 -0.86
CA PHE A 160 6.73 5.18 -0.07
C PHE A 160 6.78 6.10 1.16
N THR A 161 7.96 6.52 1.60
CA THR A 161 8.19 7.35 2.80
C THR A 161 9.16 8.49 2.48
N ASP A 162 8.95 9.67 3.06
CA ASP A 162 9.93 10.74 2.99
C ASP A 162 11.17 10.41 3.82
N VAL A 163 12.18 9.87 3.15
CA VAL A 163 13.50 9.58 3.72
C VAL A 163 14.48 10.75 3.56
N LEU A 164 14.12 11.78 2.80
CA LEU A 164 14.95 12.95 2.53
C LEU A 164 14.67 14.09 3.52
N GLU A 165 13.58 13.99 4.29
CA GLU A 165 13.13 14.99 5.27
C GLU A 165 12.99 16.38 4.61
N LEU A 166 12.44 16.39 3.39
CA LEU A 166 12.30 17.60 2.57
C LEU A 166 10.91 18.23 2.65
N LEU A 167 9.94 17.54 3.26
CA LEU A 167 8.54 17.93 3.38
C LEU A 167 8.19 18.51 4.75
#